data_AF-A0A2C6MC81-F1
#
_entry.id   AF-A0A2C6MC81-F1
#
_cell.length_a   1.000
_cell.length_b   1.000
_cell.length_c   1.000
_cell.angle_alpha   90.00
_cell.angle_beta   90.00
_cell.angle_gamma   90.00
#
_symmetry.space_group_name_H-M   'P 1'
#
loop_
_entity.id
_entity.type
_entity.pdbx_description
1 polymer ?
#
loop_
_entity_poly.entity_id
_entity_poly.type
_entity_poly.pdbx_seq_one_letter_code
_entity_poly.pdbx_strand_id
1 'polypeptide(L)' 'MPRINRIRIVNFSYNNDSRHILDETFNFHGGENALLNLANGGGKSVLVQLFLQPVVPGVRIQGRNIAGFFRKKSCRPTL' A
#
# COMPACT_ATOMS: atom_id res chain seq x y z
N MET A 1 15.49 14.32 13.94
CA MET A 1 14.59 13.15 13.75
C MET A 1 14.61 12.75 12.29
N PRO A 2 14.71 11.45 11.97
CA PRO A 2 14.63 10.99 10.58
C PRO A 2 13.25 11.30 9.99
N ARG A 3 13.20 11.70 8.72
CA ARG A 3 11.97 11.99 7.98
C ARG A 3 11.97 11.26 6.63
N ILE A 4 10.80 10.90 6.15
CA ILE A 4 10.63 10.27 4.84
C ILE A 4 10.66 11.38 3.79
N ASN A 5 11.65 11.35 2.88
CA ASN A 5 11.76 12.33 1.80
C ASN A 5 10.86 11.97 0.59
N ARG A 6 10.80 10.68 0.25
CA ARG A 6 10.10 10.19 -0.94
C ARG A 6 9.66 8.75 -0.74
N ILE A 7 8.50 8.40 -1.29
CA ILE A 7 8.04 7.02 -1.43
C ILE A 7 7.75 6.75 -2.90
N ARG A 8 8.26 5.65 -3.45
CA ARG A 8 7.92 5.16 -4.79
C ARG A 8 7.27 3.80 -4.67
N ILE A 9 6.10 3.65 -5.27
CA ILE A 9 5.39 2.38 -5.40
C ILE A 9 5.50 1.94 -6.85
N VAL A 10 5.97 0.72 -7.07
CA VAL A 10 6.09 0.14 -8.42
C VAL A 10 5.39 -1.20 -8.46
N ASN A 11 4.65 -1.45 -9.54
CA ASN A 11 3.97 -2.72 -9.85
C ASN A 11 3.15 -3.28 -8.68
N PHE A 12 2.33 -2.44 -8.06
CA PHE A 12 1.52 -2.81 -6.93
C PHE A 12 0.06 -3.01 -7.35
N SER A 13 -0.39 -4.26 -7.29
CA SER A 13 -1.78 -4.66 -7.53
C SER A 13 -2.44 -5.07 -6.23
N TYR A 14 -3.66 -4.60 -6.00
CA TYR A 14 -4.41 -4.89 -4.78
C TYR A 14 -5.91 -4.95 -5.05
N ASN A 15 -6.64 -5.41 -4.03
CA ASN A 15 -8.08 -5.61 -4.10
C ASN A 15 -8.46 -6.58 -5.23
N ASN A 16 -7.92 -7.80 -5.19
CA ASN A 16 -8.11 -8.83 -6.22
C ASN A 16 -7.75 -8.34 -7.64
N ASP A 17 -6.62 -7.65 -7.78
CA ASP A 17 -6.15 -7.10 -9.07
C ASP A 17 -7.16 -6.13 -9.73
N SER A 18 -8.09 -5.53 -8.97
CA SER A 18 -8.98 -4.49 -9.52
C SER A 18 -8.36 -3.10 -9.50
N ARG A 19 -7.28 -2.92 -8.72
CA ARG A 19 -6.55 -1.66 -8.62
C ARG A 19 -5.06 -1.91 -8.84
N HIS A 20 -4.46 -1.03 -9.63
CA HIS A 20 -3.07 -1.12 -10.03
C HIS A 20 -2.37 0.23 -9.86
N ILE A 21 -1.17 0.18 -9.31
CA ILE A 21 -0.23 1.30 -9.24
C ILE A 21 1.01 0.83 -10.00
N LEU A 22 1.20 1.36 -11.21
CA LEU A 22 2.29 0.93 -12.09
C LEU A 22 3.62 1.50 -11.61
N ASP A 23 3.69 2.81 -11.45
CA ASP A 23 4.87 3.53 -10.98
C ASP A 23 4.45 4.92 -10.48
N GLU A 24 4.29 5.06 -9.17
CA GLU A 24 3.87 6.31 -8.55
C GLU A 24 4.87 6.77 -7.50
N THR A 25 5.20 8.06 -7.53
CA THR A 25 6.19 8.67 -6.64
C THR A 25 5.57 9.82 -5.84
N PHE A 26 5.58 9.67 -4.51
CA PHE A 26 5.18 10.70 -3.55
C PHE A 26 6.41 11.43 -3.06
N ASN A 27 6.56 12.71 -3.40
CA ASN A 27 7.63 13.57 -2.94
C ASN A 27 7.16 14.37 -1.72
N PHE A 28 7.86 14.24 -0.60
CA PHE A 28 7.56 14.94 0.65
C PHE A 28 8.52 16.12 0.88
N HIS A 29 9.26 16.57 -0.13
CA HIS A 29 10.06 17.81 -0.09
C HIS A 29 10.97 17.95 1.14
N GLY A 30 11.69 16.87 1.51
CA GLY A 30 12.54 16.88 2.71
C GLY A 30 11.80 16.52 4.01
N GLY A 31 10.63 15.89 3.92
CA GLY A 31 9.87 15.38 5.05
C GLY A 31 8.81 16.35 5.59
N GLU A 32 8.21 17.12 4.70
CA GLU A 32 7.00 17.89 4.97
C GLU A 32 5.79 16.97 5.17
N ASN A 33 4.80 17.47 5.90
CA ASN A 33 3.53 16.78 6.08
C ASN A 33 2.77 16.78 4.74
N ALA A 34 2.15 15.64 4.40
CA ALA A 34 1.37 15.51 3.17
C ALA A 34 -0.03 14.96 3.46
N LEU A 35 -1.00 15.37 2.63
CA LEU A 35 -2.38 14.90 2.66
C LEU A 35 -2.62 13.89 1.53
N LEU A 36 -3.01 12.67 1.90
CA LEU A 36 -3.48 11.67 0.95
C LEU A 36 -4.99 11.82 0.71
N ASN A 37 -5.34 12.64 -0.27
CA ASN A 37 -6.74 12.86 -0.65
C ASN A 37 -7.18 11.92 -1.78
N LEU A 38 -7.95 10.89 -1.44
CA LEU A 38 -8.60 10.01 -2.40
C LEU A 38 -10.07 9.88 -2.05
N ALA A 39 -10.91 9.51 -3.02
CA ALA A 39 -12.31 9.18 -2.77
C ALA A 39 -12.47 7.98 -1.80
N ASN A 40 -13.66 7.81 -1.25
CA ASN A 40 -14.00 6.61 -0.47
C ASN A 40 -13.90 5.36 -1.35
N GLY A 41 -13.39 4.28 -0.78
CA GLY A 41 -13.04 3.08 -1.56
C GLY A 41 -11.79 3.22 -2.45
N GLY A 42 -11.16 4.41 -2.52
CA GLY A 42 -9.96 4.67 -3.32
C GLY A 42 -8.69 3.95 -2.86
N GLY A 43 -8.70 3.33 -1.67
CA GLY A 43 -7.56 2.57 -1.14
C GLY A 43 -6.62 3.37 -0.23
N LYS A 44 -7.05 4.52 0.32
CA LYS A 44 -6.25 5.34 1.27
C LYS A 44 -5.59 4.51 2.37
N SER A 45 -6.37 3.70 3.08
CA SER A 45 -5.87 2.87 4.17
C SER A 45 -4.88 1.81 3.70
N VAL A 46 -5.04 1.30 2.47
CA VAL A 46 -4.11 0.33 1.86
C VAL A 46 -2.78 1.01 1.54
N LEU A 47 -2.81 2.24 0.99
CA LEU A 47 -1.61 3.04 0.74
C LEU A 47 -0.85 3.34 2.02
N VAL A 48 -1.55 3.80 3.07
CA VAL A 48 -0.93 4.06 4.38
C VAL A 48 -0.31 2.78 4.94
N GLN A 49 -1.02 1.65 4.87
CA GLN A 49 -0.46 0.38 5.34
C GLN A 49 0.75 -0.08 4.53
N LEU A 50 0.74 0.15 3.21
CA LEU A 50 1.86 -0.15 2.31
C LEU A 50 3.09 0.70 2.64
N PHE A 51 2.89 2.01 2.84
CA PHE A 51 3.95 2.95 3.22
C PHE A 51 4.63 2.59 4.53
N LEU A 52 3.91 1.96 5.47
CA LEU A 52 4.47 1.51 6.72
C LEU A 52 5.28 0.23 6.61
N GLN A 53 5.08 -0.62 5.59
CA GLN A 53 5.76 -1.93 5.53
C GLN A 53 7.29 -1.87 5.57
N PRO A 54 7.98 -0.89 4.93
CA PRO A 54 9.45 -0.78 5.03
C PRO A 54 9.96 -0.33 6.40
N VAL A 55 9.11 0.29 7.23
CA VAL A 55 9.50 0.86 8.53
C VAL A 55 9.03 -0.03 9.69
N VAL A 56 7.79 -0.55 9.59
CA VAL A 56 7.15 -1.43 10.57
C VAL A 56 6.48 -2.59 9.83
N PRO A 57 7.26 -3.62 9.44
CA PRO A 57 6.75 -4.76 8.71
C PRO A 57 5.63 -5.49 9.47
N GLY A 58 4.59 -5.93 8.75
CA GLY A 58 3.52 -6.74 9.34
C GLY A 58 2.50 -5.96 10.17
N VAL A 59 2.62 -4.62 10.23
CA VAL A 59 1.64 -3.77 10.93
C VAL A 59 0.22 -4.05 10.44
N ARG A 60 -0.72 -4.11 11.38
CA ARG A 60 -2.14 -4.31 11.13
C ARG A 60 -2.86 -2.98 11.26
N ILE A 61 -3.55 -2.55 10.22
CA ILE A 61 -4.44 -1.38 10.28
C ILE A 61 -5.86 -1.90 10.37
N GLN A 62 -6.61 -1.45 11.39
CA GLN A 62 -7.97 -1.93 11.68
C GLN A 62 -8.07 -3.46 11.75
N GLY A 63 -7.06 -4.11 12.36
CA GLY A 63 -7.00 -5.56 12.52
C GLY A 63 -6.67 -6.34 11.23
N ARG A 64 -6.53 -5.70 10.06
CA ARG A 64 -6.22 -6.37 8.79
C ARG A 64 -4.71 -6.33 8.50
N ASN A 65 -4.15 -7.46 8.07
CA ASN A 65 -2.78 -7.56 7.58
C ASN A 65 -2.71 -7.18 6.08
N ILE A 66 -1.59 -6.58 5.65
CA ILE A 66 -1.37 -6.13 4.26
C ILE A 66 -1.57 -7.26 3.23
N ALA A 67 -1.20 -8.50 3.58
CA ALA A 67 -1.36 -9.66 2.72
C ALA A 67 -2.82 -9.93 2.34
N GLY A 68 -3.76 -9.50 3.18
CA GLY A 68 -5.18 -9.64 2.93
C GLY A 68 -5.72 -8.74 1.81
N PHE A 69 -4.92 -7.80 1.26
CA PHE A 69 -5.30 -7.01 0.09
C PHE A 69 -4.84 -7.62 -1.23
N PHE A 70 -3.92 -8.59 -1.18
CA PHE A 70 -3.45 -9.29 -2.37
C PHE A 70 -4.45 -10.38 -2.76
N ARG A 71 -4.42 -10.72 -4.05
CA ARG A 71 -5.17 -11.85 -4.57
C ARG A 71 -4.71 -13.14 -3.89
N LYS A 72 -5.66 -13.87 -3.31
CA LYS A 72 -5.40 -15.25 -2.87
C LYS A 72 -5.14 -16.10 -4.11
N LYS A 73 -4.02 -16.82 -4.16
CA LYS A 73 -3.84 -17.86 -5.17
C LYS A 73 -4.97 -18.89 -4.95
N SER A 74 -5.83 -19.08 -5.94
CA SER A 74 -6.72 -20.24 -5.92
C SER A 74 -5.84 -21.47 -6.08
N CYS A 75 -5.79 -22.32 -5.06
CA CYS A 75 -5.24 -23.65 -5.23
C CYS A 75 -6.21 -24.37 -6.17
N ARG A 76 -5.83 -24.58 -7.43
CA ARG A 76 -6.53 -25.56 -8.26
C ARG A 76 -6.24 -26.93 -7.64
N PRO A 77 -7.25 -27.79 -7.42
CA PRO A 77 -6.95 -29.19 -7.17
C PRO A 77 -6.29 -29.71 -8.45
N THR A 78 -5.04 -30.14 -8.34
CA THR A 78 -4.42 -31.01 -9.33
C THR A 78 -5.27 -32.27 -9.39
N LEU A 79 -5.87 -32.52 -10.56
CA LEU A 79 -6.43 -33.82 -10.89
C LEU A 79 -5.33 -34.89 -10.88
#